data_AF-A0A2M7G7A2-F1
#
_entry.id   AF-A0A2M7G7A2-F1
#
_cell.length_a   1.000
_cell.length_b   1.000
_cell.length_c   1.000
_cell.angle_alpha   90.00
_cell.angle_beta   90.00
_cell.angle_gamma   90.00
#
_symmetry.space_group_name_H-M   'P 1'
#
loop_
_entity.id
_entity.type
_entity.pdbx_description
1 polymer ?
#
loop_
_entity_poly.entity_id
_entity_poly.type
_entity_poly.pdbx_seq_one_letter_code
_entity_poly.pdbx_strand_id
1 'polypeptide(L)'
;MPKPSIIAIDGPAASGKTTLGHRLAEALGYLFFDTGVMYRAVTWLALKGGVDVNDEIGVTALAESVLIDVRPPSKADGRTCDVVVGLTDITWETRRPEVDANVSQ
;
A
#
# COMPACT_ATOMS: atom_id res chain seq x y z
N MET A 1 -8.39 27.20 12.76
CA MET A 1 -8.93 26.48 11.59
C MET A 1 -8.93 24.99 11.90
N PRO A 2 -9.92 24.21 11.45
CA PRO A 2 -9.88 22.75 11.59
C PRO A 2 -8.69 22.17 10.80
N LYS A 3 -8.14 21.06 11.27
CA LYS A 3 -7.08 20.34 10.54
C LYS A 3 -7.67 19.74 9.25
N PRO A 4 -6.93 19.73 8.12
CA PRO A 4 -7.40 19.13 6.87
C PRO A 4 -7.51 17.61 7.01
N SER A 5 -8.54 16.97 6.45
CA SER A 5 -8.72 15.52 6.56
C SER A 5 -7.65 14.70 5.81
N ILE A 6 -7.09 15.25 4.73
CA ILE A 6 -6.09 14.62 3.87
C ILE A 6 -5.02 15.65 3.51
N ILE A 7 -3.76 15.22 3.47
CA ILE A 7 -2.61 16.03 3.02
C ILE A 7 -1.86 15.23 1.95
N ALA A 8 -1.78 15.77 0.74
CA ALA A 8 -0.93 15.24 -0.33
C ALA A 8 0.46 15.89 -0.29
N ILE A 9 1.52 15.14 -0.59
CA ILE A 9 2.92 15.62 -0.56
C ILE A 9 3.61 15.22 -1.87
N ASP A 10 3.75 16.16 -2.79
CA ASP A 10 4.32 15.95 -4.12
C ASP A 10 5.68 16.61 -4.30
N GLY A 11 6.50 16.10 -5.23
CA GLY A 11 7.82 16.63 -5.57
C GLY A 11 8.78 15.58 -6.11
N PRO A 12 9.97 15.97 -6.58
CA PRO A 12 10.91 15.09 -7.28
C PRO A 12 11.43 13.94 -6.42
N ALA A 13 11.95 12.88 -7.04
CA ALA A 13 12.60 11.79 -6.31
C ALA A 13 13.74 12.30 -5.40
N ALA A 14 13.97 11.62 -4.28
CA ALA A 14 14.99 11.95 -3.28
C ALA A 14 14.88 13.34 -2.60
N SER A 15 13.77 14.08 -2.73
CA SER A 15 13.57 15.37 -2.04
C SER A 15 13.18 15.26 -0.56
N GLY A 16 13.13 14.05 0.01
CA GLY A 16 12.82 13.82 1.43
C GLY A 16 11.32 13.78 1.78
N LYS A 17 10.42 13.74 0.79
CA LYS A 17 8.94 13.71 1.00
C LYS A 17 8.47 12.60 1.92
N THR A 18 9.01 11.39 1.77
CA THR A 18 8.65 10.24 2.60
C THR A 18 9.01 10.50 4.06
N THR A 19 10.24 10.95 4.31
CA THR A 19 10.70 11.31 5.66
C THR A 19 9.88 12.44 6.28
N LEU A 20 9.61 13.50 5.52
CA LEU A 20 8.77 14.61 5.97
C LEU A 20 7.33 14.15 6.26
N GLY A 21 6.75 13.39 5.35
CA GLY A 21 5.39 12.90 5.43
C GLY A 21 5.17 11.97 6.61
N HIS A 22 6.11 11.07 6.90
CA HIS A 22 6.06 10.24 8.11
C HIS A 22 6.05 11.09 9.38
N ARG A 23 6.98 12.05 9.49
CA ARG A 23 7.07 12.93 10.68
C ARG A 23 5.85 13.83 10.82
N LEU A 24 5.30 14.31 9.71
CA LEU A 24 4.09 15.12 9.70
C LEU A 24 2.88 14.30 10.13
N ALA A 25 2.76 13.07 9.62
CA ALA A 25 1.68 12.17 9.98
C ALA A 25 1.73 11.81 11.47
N GLU A 26 2.91 11.50 12.00
CA GLU A 26 3.12 11.25 13.44
C GLU A 26 2.71 12.48 14.29
N ALA A 27 3.18 13.67 13.92
CA ALA A 27 2.87 14.90 14.65
C ALA A 27 1.37 15.28 14.62
N LEU A 28 0.64 14.88 13.57
CA LEU A 28 -0.77 15.18 13.42
C LEU A 28 -1.71 14.04 13.84
N GLY A 29 -1.17 12.84 14.10
CA GLY A 29 -1.93 11.62 14.39
C GLY A 29 -2.59 11.01 13.14
N TYR A 30 -1.96 11.15 11.97
CA TYR A 30 -2.49 10.70 10.69
C TYR A 30 -1.85 9.37 10.29
N LEU A 31 -2.57 8.59 9.47
CA LEU A 31 -1.97 7.48 8.76
C LEU A 31 -1.09 8.05 7.63
N PHE A 32 0.21 7.74 7.65
CA PHE A 32 1.03 7.93 6.46
C PHE A 32 0.66 6.86 5.42
N PHE A 33 0.23 7.30 4.25
CA PHE A 33 -0.24 6.43 3.19
C PHE A 33 0.77 6.38 2.03
N ASP A 34 1.47 5.26 1.91
CA ASP A 34 2.32 4.95 0.75
C ASP A 34 1.47 4.25 -0.32
N THR A 35 1.22 4.93 -1.43
CA THR A 35 0.42 4.39 -2.55
C THR A 35 1.00 3.11 -3.13
N GLY A 36 2.31 2.88 -2.98
CA GLY A 36 2.97 1.64 -3.43
C GLY A 36 2.42 0.38 -2.78
N VAL A 37 1.84 0.49 -1.58
CA VAL A 37 1.26 -0.66 -0.88
C VAL A 37 0.04 -1.24 -1.59
N MET A 38 -0.75 -0.39 -2.27
CA MET A 38 -1.90 -0.84 -3.04
C MET A 38 -1.48 -1.67 -4.24
N TYR A 39 -0.49 -1.20 -5.00
CA TYR A 39 0.04 -1.93 -6.15
C TYR A 39 0.56 -3.30 -5.74
N ARG A 40 1.30 -3.37 -4.62
CA ARG A 40 1.80 -4.65 -4.07
C ARG A 40 0.67 -5.59 -3.65
N ALA A 41 -0.41 -5.07 -3.07
CA ALA A 41 -1.57 -5.87 -2.71
C ALA A 41 -2.27 -6.48 -3.95
N VAL A 42 -2.42 -5.69 -5.03
CA VAL A 42 -2.95 -6.18 -6.31
C VAL A 42 -2.01 -7.20 -6.96
N THR A 43 -0.70 -6.96 -6.97
CA THR A 43 0.28 -7.93 -7.46
C THR A 43 0.21 -9.25 -6.68
N TRP A 44 0.11 -9.18 -5.35
CA TRP A 44 -0.06 -10.38 -4.52
C TRP A 44 -1.36 -11.13 -4.85
N LEU A 45 -2.47 -10.42 -5.08
CA LEU A 45 -3.74 -11.01 -5.51
C LEU A 45 -3.61 -11.73 -6.85
N ALA A 46 -2.95 -11.12 -7.83
CA ALA A 46 -2.71 -11.73 -9.14
C ALA A 46 -1.88 -13.02 -9.00
N LEU A 47 -0.75 -12.95 -8.29
CA LEU A 47 0.13 -14.10 -8.06
C LEU A 47 -0.60 -15.23 -7.31
N LYS A 48 -1.38 -14.91 -6.28
CA LYS A 48 -2.16 -15.89 -5.52
C LYS A 48 -3.31 -16.50 -6.33
N GLY A 49 -3.92 -15.72 -7.22
CA GLY A 49 -5.01 -16.14 -8.09
C GLY A 49 -4.56 -16.84 -9.38
N GLY A 50 -3.25 -16.88 -9.65
CA GLY A 50 -2.71 -17.40 -10.91
C GLY A 50 -3.01 -16.53 -12.12
N VAL A 51 -3.28 -15.24 -11.91
CA VAL A 51 -3.44 -14.24 -12.98
C VAL A 51 -2.05 -13.73 -13.33
N ASP A 52 -1.73 -13.72 -14.62
CA ASP A 52 -0.48 -13.14 -15.12
C ASP A 52 -0.46 -11.64 -14.77
N VAL A 53 0.61 -11.18 -14.13
CA VAL A 53 0.77 -9.77 -13.76
C VAL A 53 0.88 -8.85 -14.97
N ASN A 54 1.16 -9.41 -16.15
CA ASN A 54 1.19 -8.70 -17.43
C ASN A 54 -0.17 -8.73 -18.16
N ASP A 55 -1.16 -9.47 -17.65
CA ASP A 55 -2.53 -9.43 -18.16
C ASP A 55 -3.25 -8.20 -17.59
N GLU A 56 -3.16 -7.08 -18.31
CA GLU A 56 -3.76 -5.81 -17.92
C GLU A 56 -5.26 -5.93 -17.61
N ILE A 57 -6.00 -6.71 -18.41
CA ILE A 57 -7.45 -6.88 -18.24
C ILE A 57 -7.72 -7.70 -16.98
N GLY A 58 -7.01 -8.82 -16.80
CA GLY A 58 -7.14 -9.68 -15.63
C GLY A 58 -6.78 -8.96 -14.33
N VAL A 59 -5.68 -8.21 -14.32
CA VAL A 59 -5.22 -7.44 -13.15
C VAL A 59 -6.19 -6.30 -12.82
N THR A 60 -6.73 -5.60 -13.84
CA THR A 60 -7.73 -4.55 -13.64
C THR A 60 -8.99 -5.10 -13.00
N ALA A 61 -9.51 -6.23 -13.52
CA ALA A 61 -10.68 -6.88 -12.95
C ALA A 61 -10.47 -7.34 -11.50
N LEU A 62 -9.26 -7.79 -11.15
CA LEU A 62 -8.90 -8.09 -9.76
C LEU A 62 -8.91 -6.85 -8.86
N ALA A 63 -8.32 -5.75 -9.33
CA ALA A 63 -8.26 -4.50 -8.59
C ALA A 63 -9.67 -3.91 -8.32
N GLU A 64 -10.61 -4.08 -9.25
CA GLU A 64 -11.99 -3.61 -9.11
C GLU A 64 -12.87 -4.51 -8.23
N SER A 65 -12.56 -5.80 -8.16
CA SER A 65 -13.40 -6.80 -7.48
C SER A 65 -13.05 -7.03 -6.02
N VAL A 66 -11.90 -6.56 -5.54
CA VAL A 66 -11.39 -6.87 -4.20
C VAL A 66 -11.31 -5.63 -3.33
N LEU A 67 -11.83 -5.74 -2.09
CA LEU A 67 -11.66 -4.72 -1.08
C LEU A 67 -10.28 -4.83 -0.43
N ILE A 68 -9.47 -3.79 -0.62
CA ILE A 68 -8.16 -3.63 0.03
C ILE A 68 -8.29 -2.50 1.05
N ASP A 69 -8.12 -2.84 2.33
CA ASP A 69 -8.08 -1.87 3.40
C ASP A 69 -6.63 -1.61 3.85
N VAL A 70 -6.25 -0.34 3.87
CA VAL A 70 -4.99 0.11 4.47
C VAL A 70 -5.32 0.84 5.76
N ARG A 71 -4.82 0.32 6.88
CA ARG A 71 -5.19 0.78 8.22
C ARG A 71 -3.94 1.14 9.04
N PRO A 72 -4.10 1.91 10.13
CA PRO A 72 -3.02 2.07 11.10
C PRO A 72 -2.48 0.71 11.57
N PRO A 73 -1.17 0.61 11.87
CA PRO A 73 -0.55 -0.65 12.25
C PRO A 73 -1.17 -1.18 13.54
N SER A 74 -1.68 -2.42 13.52
CA SER A 74 -2.30 -3.05 14.71
C SER A 74 -1.33 -3.91 15.52
N LYS A 75 -0.13 -4.19 15.00
CA LYS A 75 0.89 -5.06 15.61
C LYS A 75 2.24 -4.36 15.70
N ALA A 76 3.01 -4.69 16.75
CA ALA A 76 4.35 -4.18 16.99
C ALA A 76 5.43 -5.08 16.35
N ASP A 77 5.32 -5.34 15.04
CA ASP A 77 6.23 -6.19 14.27
C ASP A 77 7.08 -5.42 13.25
N GLY A 78 7.08 -4.09 13.31
CA GLY A 78 7.81 -3.22 12.40
C GLY A 78 7.04 -2.82 11.15
N ARG A 79 5.77 -3.23 11.01
CA ARG A 79 4.90 -2.73 9.94
C ARG A 79 4.62 -1.23 10.08
N THR A 80 4.47 -0.55 8.96
CA THR A 80 4.10 0.88 8.90
C THR A 80 2.58 1.09 8.84
N CYS A 81 1.86 0.09 8.34
CA CYS A 81 0.41 0.04 8.22
C CYS A 81 -0.02 -1.44 8.18
N ASP A 82 -1.30 -1.70 8.42
CA ASP A 82 -1.90 -2.99 8.07
C ASP A 82 -2.40 -2.93 6.63
N VAL A 83 -2.20 -4.01 5.89
CA VAL A 83 -2.76 -4.23 4.54
C VAL A 83 -3.67 -5.44 4.62
N VAL A 84 -4.97 -5.23 4.46
CA VAL A 84 -5.98 -6.27 4.64
C VAL A 84 -6.77 -6.46 3.36
N VAL A 85 -6.86 -7.71 2.92
CA VAL A 85 -7.72 -8.13 1.80
C VAL A 85 -8.88 -8.92 2.35
N GLY A 86 -10.08 -8.36 2.29
CA GLY A 86 -11.26 -8.89 2.97
C GLY A 86 -11.03 -8.99 4.49
N LEU A 87 -10.74 -10.20 4.98
CA LEU A 87 -10.41 -10.47 6.39
C LEU A 87 -8.95 -10.93 6.61
N THR A 88 -8.15 -11.01 5.55
CA THR A 88 -6.78 -11.53 5.61
C THR A 88 -5.78 -10.38 5.72
N ASP A 89 -5.03 -10.34 6.81
CA ASP A 89 -3.84 -9.49 6.94
C ASP A 89 -2.74 -10.04 6.02
N ILE A 90 -2.39 -9.27 4.99
CA ILE A 90 -1.37 -9.60 3.98
C ILE A 90 -0.15 -8.68 4.06
N THR A 91 0.00 -7.97 5.18
CA THR A 91 0.99 -6.89 5.34
C THR A 91 2.40 -7.33 4.96
N TRP A 92 2.81 -8.53 5.39
CA TRP A 92 4.16 -9.04 5.11
C TRP A 92 4.25 -9.76 3.77
N GLU A 93 3.15 -10.35 3.33
CA GLU A 93 3.00 -11.00 2.04
C GLU A 93 3.23 -10.02 0.90
N THR A 94 2.76 -8.78 1.03
CA THR A 94 3.02 -7.69 0.05
C THR A 94 4.50 -7.33 -0.11
N ARG A 95 5.36 -7.77 0.83
CA ARG A 95 6.80 -7.51 0.86
C ARG A 95 7.63 -8.74 0.49
N ARG A 96 7.00 -9.85 0.10
CA ARG A 96 7.73 -11.05 -0.32
C ARG A 96 8.52 -10.77 -1.60
N PRO A 97 9.67 -11.44 -1.80
CA PRO A 97 10.49 -11.27 -3.01
C PRO A 97 9.73 -11.47 -4.31
N GLU A 98 8.78 -12.41 -4.35
CA GLU A 98 7.92 -12.67 -5.50
C GLU A 98 7.02 -11.48 -5.86
N VAL A 99 6.51 -10.73 -4.88
CA VAL A 99 5.73 -9.52 -5.12
C VAL A 99 6.65 -8.38 -5.58
N ASP A 100 7.80 -8.23 -4.92
CA ASP A 100 8.78 -7.19 -5.26
C ASP A 100 9.32 -7.33 -6.69
N ALA A 101 9.53 -8.56 -7.14
CA ALA A 101 9.97 -8.86 -8.49
C ALA A 101 8.92 -8.57 -9.57
N ASN A 102 7.64 -8.47 -9.22
CA ASN A 102 6.53 -8.37 -10.18
C ASN A 102 5.72 -7.07 -10.07
N VAL A 103 5.91 -6.27 -9.02
CA VAL A 103 5.13 -5.04 -8.83
C VAL A 103 5.60 -3.92 -9.76
N SER A 104 4.64 -3.29 -10.46
CA SER A 104 4.88 -2.10 -11.30
C SER A 104 5.99 -2.25 -12.34
N GLN A 105 6.11 -3.45 -12.93
CA GLN A 105 6.90 -3.70 -14.15
C GLN A 105 6.29 -3.01 -15.37
#